data_AF-A0A929GNP5-F1
#
_entry.id   AF-A0A929GNP5-F1
#
_cell.length_a   1.000
_cell.length_b   1.000
_cell.length_c   1.000
_cell.angle_alpha   90.00
_cell.angle_beta   90.00
_cell.angle_gamma   90.00
#
_symmetry.space_group_name_H-M   'P 1'
#
loop_
_entity.id
_entity.type
_entity.pdbx_description
1 polymer ?
#
loop_
_entity_poly.entity_id
_entity_poly.type
_entity_poly.pdbx_seq_one_letter_code
_entity_poly.pdbx_strand_id
1 'polypeptide(L)'
;MKKTVIPLLIILFFSIRIFSQTNENVTIQEGIKNYSQSLQKGLDNLIDINQISDFGWTGIVQSGILNKATTNIKGSRIVTDICQSGEANIADINIQGSYNGSNASPVSVLQLGIGNEAYISIHGKGNKSRVYQYGSENNVEISQKGKRNEGEVDIIGDENTGLIKILGDLNKYDVDIHGSFNMFSISQINGFGNTAIIQLLTDHNGVSIVQNGMNNNVTMIQQ
;
A
#
# COMPACT_ATOMS: atom_id res chain seq x y z
N MET A 1 -47.25 -24.21 50.12
CA MET A 1 -46.03 -24.16 49.28
C MET A 1 -46.02 -22.84 48.54
N LYS A 2 -45.18 -21.87 48.95
CA LYS A 2 -45.08 -20.56 48.28
C LYS A 2 -44.31 -20.77 46.96
N LYS A 3 -44.95 -20.48 45.82
CA LYS A 3 -44.29 -20.47 44.51
C LYS A 3 -43.60 -19.13 44.32
N THR A 4 -42.28 -19.14 44.27
CA THR A 4 -41.46 -17.97 43.94
C THR A 4 -41.50 -17.77 42.43
N VAL A 5 -42.06 -16.65 41.97
CA VAL A 5 -42.03 -16.24 40.56
C VAL A 5 -40.79 -15.36 40.38
N ILE A 6 -39.87 -15.78 39.51
CA ILE A 6 -38.71 -14.99 39.10
C ILE A 6 -39.15 -14.11 37.91
N PRO A 7 -39.07 -12.78 37.98
CA PRO A 7 -39.42 -11.94 36.84
C PRO A 7 -38.30 -12.03 35.79
N LEU A 8 -38.69 -12.36 34.56
CA LEU A 8 -37.83 -12.35 33.38
C LEU A 8 -37.52 -10.88 33.03
N LEU A 9 -36.27 -10.45 33.23
CA LEU A 9 -35.81 -9.12 32.85
C LEU A 9 -35.66 -9.07 31.32
N ILE A 10 -36.68 -8.57 30.62
CA ILE A 10 -36.59 -8.30 29.18
C ILE A 10 -35.87 -6.96 29.01
N ILE A 11 -34.58 -7.00 28.68
CA ILE A 11 -33.81 -5.82 28.28
C ILE A 11 -34.19 -5.52 26.82
N LEU A 12 -35.08 -4.56 26.61
CA LEU A 12 -35.32 -3.95 25.29
C LEU A 12 -34.14 -3.03 24.97
N PHE A 13 -33.28 -3.41 24.03
CA PHE A 13 -32.33 -2.49 23.42
C PHE A 13 -33.07 -1.57 22.44
N PHE A 14 -33.39 -0.36 22.87
CA PHE A 14 -33.72 0.73 21.96
C PHE A 14 -32.42 1.16 21.26
N SER A 15 -32.30 0.88 19.96
CA SER A 15 -31.27 1.47 19.12
C SER A 15 -31.59 2.95 18.91
N ILE A 16 -30.99 3.80 19.74
CA ILE A 16 -30.96 5.24 19.50
C ILE A 16 -30.14 5.45 18.22
N ARG A 17 -30.79 5.93 17.15
CA ARG A 17 -30.11 6.39 15.93
C ARG A 17 -29.33 7.66 16.25
N ILE A 18 -28.07 7.50 16.62
CA ILE A 18 -27.05 8.55 16.58
C ILE A 18 -26.46 8.52 15.17
N PHE A 19 -26.23 9.68 14.54
CA PHE A 19 -25.63 9.81 13.21
C PHE A 19 -24.49 8.78 13.01
N SER A 20 -24.66 7.87 12.06
CA SER A 20 -23.78 6.73 11.85
C SER A 20 -22.48 7.18 11.18
N GLN A 21 -21.35 7.10 11.89
CA GLN A 21 -20.02 7.06 11.28
C GLN A 21 -19.82 5.63 10.73
N THR A 22 -19.98 5.40 9.44
CA THR A 22 -19.79 4.06 8.84
C THR A 22 -18.37 3.85 8.38
N ASN A 23 -17.42 3.64 9.29
CA ASN A 23 -16.14 3.05 8.90
C ASN A 23 -16.32 1.54 8.76
N GLU A 24 -15.95 0.97 7.62
CA GLU A 24 -16.00 -0.47 7.35
C GLU A 24 -14.60 -1.06 7.43
N ASN A 25 -14.45 -2.14 8.19
CA ASN A 25 -13.19 -2.84 8.37
C ASN A 25 -13.46 -4.35 8.31
N VAL A 26 -13.10 -4.95 7.19
CA VAL A 26 -13.19 -6.39 6.96
C VAL A 26 -11.78 -6.95 7.07
N THR A 27 -11.60 -7.93 7.95
CA THR A 27 -10.34 -8.65 8.11
C THR A 27 -10.59 -10.15 8.08
N ILE A 28 -9.96 -10.83 7.10
CA ILE A 28 -9.97 -12.29 6.94
C ILE A 28 -8.53 -12.77 7.09
N GLN A 29 -8.31 -13.70 8.02
CA GLN A 29 -7.00 -14.28 8.29
C GLN A 29 -7.05 -15.80 8.29
N GLU A 30 -6.27 -16.40 7.39
CA GLU A 30 -6.09 -17.85 7.28
C GLU A 30 -4.59 -18.20 7.40
N GLY A 31 -4.24 -19.14 8.26
CA GLY A 31 -2.86 -19.57 8.55
C GLY A 31 -2.40 -19.36 10.00
N ILE A 32 -1.12 -19.59 10.29
CA ILE A 32 -0.57 -19.61 11.65
C ILE A 32 0.10 -18.26 11.99
N LYS A 33 -0.27 -17.66 13.13
CA LYS A 33 0.34 -16.42 13.69
C LYS A 33 0.29 -15.20 12.76
N ASN A 34 -0.83 -15.01 12.05
CA ASN A 34 -1.11 -13.74 11.40
C ASN A 34 -1.57 -12.69 12.42
N TYR A 35 -1.20 -11.43 12.21
CA TYR A 35 -1.72 -10.31 13.00
C TYR A 35 -2.12 -9.19 12.06
N SER A 36 -3.30 -8.63 12.31
CA SER A 36 -3.81 -7.46 11.59
C SER A 36 -4.19 -6.42 12.63
N GLN A 37 -3.79 -5.17 12.39
CA GLN A 37 -4.22 -4.01 13.15
C GLN A 37 -4.74 -2.97 12.18
N SER A 38 -5.96 -2.52 12.42
CA SER A 38 -6.64 -1.54 11.61
C SER A 38 -7.22 -0.45 12.51
N LEU A 39 -6.89 0.80 12.24
CA LEU A 39 -7.38 1.98 12.96
C LEU A 39 -7.99 2.96 11.95
N GLN A 40 -9.28 3.24 12.08
CA GLN A 40 -10.00 4.21 11.23
C GLN A 40 -10.50 5.36 12.09
N LYS A 41 -10.15 6.58 11.70
CA LYS A 41 -10.64 7.82 12.31
C LYS A 41 -11.30 8.67 11.22
N GLY A 42 -12.57 9.03 11.39
CA GLY A 42 -13.31 9.87 10.44
C GLY A 42 -14.53 9.16 9.85
N LEU A 43 -14.93 9.49 8.63
CA LEU A 43 -16.20 9.06 8.02
C LEU A 43 -15.95 8.21 6.78
N ASP A 44 -16.71 7.12 6.63
CA ASP A 44 -16.74 6.29 5.41
C ASP A 44 -15.38 5.78 4.91
N ASN A 45 -14.44 5.56 5.82
CA ASN A 45 -13.21 4.87 5.45
C ASN A 45 -13.47 3.36 5.32
N LEU A 46 -12.82 2.73 4.35
CA LEU A 46 -12.91 1.30 4.07
C LEU A 46 -11.54 0.65 4.23
N ILE A 47 -11.49 -0.40 5.05
CA ILE A 47 -10.36 -1.32 5.17
C ILE A 47 -10.85 -2.71 4.78
N ASP A 48 -10.15 -3.32 3.83
CA ASP A 48 -10.31 -4.74 3.50
C ASP A 48 -8.95 -5.43 3.55
N ILE A 49 -8.81 -6.37 4.49
CA ILE A 49 -7.59 -7.14 4.71
C ILE A 49 -7.90 -8.61 4.49
N ASN A 50 -7.33 -9.19 3.44
CA ASN A 50 -7.38 -10.62 3.17
C ASN A 50 -5.97 -11.21 3.27
N GLN A 51 -5.70 -11.91 4.36
CA GLN A 51 -4.38 -12.46 4.67
C GLN A 51 -4.44 -13.98 4.77
N ILE A 52 -4.07 -14.65 3.69
CA ILE A 52 -3.91 -16.10 3.61
C ILE A 52 -2.41 -16.41 3.68
N SER A 53 -1.85 -16.27 4.89
CA SER A 53 -0.40 -16.38 5.11
C SER A 53 -0.02 -17.09 6.40
N ASP A 54 1.24 -17.46 6.56
CA ASP A 54 1.81 -17.82 7.86
C ASP A 54 2.79 -16.74 8.34
N PHE A 55 2.66 -16.29 9.59
CA PHE A 55 3.52 -15.29 10.25
C PHE A 55 3.52 -13.88 9.62
N GLY A 56 2.44 -13.45 8.96
CA GLY A 56 2.38 -12.09 8.40
C GLY A 56 1.80 -11.04 9.35
N TRP A 57 2.16 -9.77 9.15
CA TRP A 57 1.62 -8.61 9.89
C TRP A 57 1.04 -7.59 8.91
N THR A 58 -0.19 -7.13 9.12
CA THR A 58 -0.79 -6.04 8.33
C THR A 58 -1.21 -4.91 9.25
N GLY A 59 -0.57 -3.75 9.13
CA GLY A 59 -0.95 -2.52 9.82
C GLY A 59 -1.65 -1.57 8.86
N ILE A 60 -2.86 -1.11 9.19
CA ILE A 60 -3.56 -0.08 8.41
C ILE A 60 -4.05 1.02 9.34
N VAL A 61 -3.68 2.26 9.05
CA VAL A 61 -4.16 3.45 9.76
C VAL A 61 -4.76 4.40 8.74
N GLN A 62 -6.04 4.74 8.90
CA GLN A 62 -6.73 5.71 8.07
C GLN A 62 -7.29 6.83 8.93
N SER A 63 -7.06 8.07 8.51
CA SER A 63 -7.63 9.26 9.14
C SER A 63 -8.22 10.19 8.09
N GLY A 64 -9.52 10.48 8.18
CA GLY A 64 -10.23 11.40 7.30
C GLY A 64 -11.48 10.79 6.70
N ILE A 65 -11.77 11.10 5.43
CA ILE A 65 -13.05 10.76 4.80
C ILE A 65 -12.81 9.92 3.56
N LEU A 66 -13.60 8.85 3.36
CA LEU A 66 -13.59 8.04 2.13
C LEU A 66 -12.24 7.42 1.76
N ASN A 67 -11.31 7.27 2.71
CA ASN A 67 -10.05 6.58 2.40
C ASN A 67 -10.30 5.08 2.27
N LYS A 68 -9.70 4.45 1.26
CA LYS A 68 -9.81 3.02 0.99
C LYS A 68 -8.43 2.36 1.05
N ALA A 69 -8.33 1.30 1.84
CA ALA A 69 -7.13 0.47 1.92
C ALA A 69 -7.54 -0.99 1.74
N THR A 70 -7.00 -1.63 0.70
CA THR A 70 -7.22 -3.04 0.41
C THR A 70 -5.88 -3.76 0.41
N THR A 71 -5.79 -4.88 1.14
CA THR A 71 -4.60 -5.73 1.15
C THR A 71 -4.99 -7.17 0.89
N ASN A 72 -4.32 -7.81 -0.07
CA ASN A 72 -4.45 -9.24 -0.37
C ASN A 72 -3.07 -9.89 -0.30
N ILE A 73 -2.85 -10.71 0.71
CA ILE A 73 -1.55 -11.27 1.03
C ILE A 73 -1.64 -12.78 1.02
N LYS A 74 -0.88 -13.41 0.12
CA LYS A 74 -0.73 -14.85 0.01
C LYS A 74 0.73 -15.26 0.22
N GLY A 75 0.99 -16.04 1.26
CA GLY A 75 2.28 -16.71 1.45
C GLY A 75 2.83 -16.70 2.88
N SER A 76 4.07 -16.25 3.13
CA SER A 76 4.62 -16.34 4.50
C SER A 76 5.55 -15.18 4.87
N ARG A 77 5.45 -14.73 6.13
CA ARG A 77 6.23 -13.65 6.76
C ARG A 77 6.13 -12.30 6.06
N ILE A 78 5.02 -12.06 5.39
CA ILE A 78 4.77 -10.81 4.67
C ILE A 78 4.29 -9.78 5.68
N VAL A 79 4.91 -8.61 5.65
CA VAL A 79 4.54 -7.48 6.49
C VAL A 79 4.15 -6.29 5.62
N THR A 80 2.97 -5.71 5.84
CA THR A 80 2.48 -4.58 5.05
C THR A 80 1.95 -3.48 5.94
N ASP A 81 2.28 -2.23 5.60
CA ASP A 81 1.79 -1.04 6.29
C ASP A 81 1.09 -0.09 5.32
N ILE A 82 -0.10 0.37 5.67
CA ILE A 82 -0.79 1.44 4.96
C ILE A 82 -1.13 2.54 5.96
N CYS A 83 -0.71 3.77 5.67
CA CYS A 83 -1.13 4.96 6.41
C CYS A 83 -1.72 5.97 5.44
N GLN A 84 -2.99 6.33 5.63
CA GLN A 84 -3.69 7.31 4.79
C GLN A 84 -4.23 8.42 5.67
N SER A 85 -3.97 9.66 5.31
CA SER A 85 -4.55 10.83 5.96
C SER A 85 -5.08 11.82 4.94
N GLY A 86 -6.36 12.16 5.06
CA GLY A 86 -7.04 13.12 4.19
C GLY A 86 -8.31 12.53 3.59
N GLU A 87 -8.58 12.82 2.32
CA GLU A 87 -9.84 12.48 1.66
C GLU A 87 -9.62 11.56 0.45
N ALA A 88 -10.45 10.53 0.29
CA ALA A 88 -10.50 9.70 -0.91
C ALA A 88 -9.16 9.05 -1.33
N ASN A 89 -8.20 8.87 -0.43
CA ASN A 89 -6.95 8.18 -0.78
C ASN A 89 -7.20 6.68 -0.94
N ILE A 90 -6.59 6.05 -1.94
CA ILE A 90 -6.72 4.63 -2.27
C ILE A 90 -5.36 3.95 -2.21
N ALA A 91 -5.26 2.87 -1.45
CA ALA A 91 -4.10 2.00 -1.41
C ALA A 91 -4.56 0.55 -1.63
N ASP A 92 -4.06 -0.09 -2.68
CA ASP A 92 -4.31 -1.50 -2.99
C ASP A 92 -2.99 -2.25 -3.08
N ILE A 93 -2.79 -3.20 -2.16
CA ILE A 93 -1.59 -4.02 -2.07
C ILE A 93 -1.96 -5.47 -2.32
N ASN A 94 -1.41 -6.06 -3.38
CA ASN A 94 -1.53 -7.49 -3.67
C ASN A 94 -0.14 -8.16 -3.67
N ILE A 95 0.09 -9.07 -2.73
CA ILE A 95 1.36 -9.77 -2.58
C ILE A 95 1.14 -11.27 -2.65
N GLN A 96 1.81 -11.91 -3.60
CA GLN A 96 1.93 -13.37 -3.68
C GLN A 96 3.39 -13.78 -3.58
N GLY A 97 3.80 -14.32 -2.43
CA GLY A 97 5.23 -14.56 -2.23
C GLY A 97 5.65 -15.02 -0.85
N SER A 98 6.95 -14.93 -0.59
CA SER A 98 7.47 -15.14 0.76
C SER A 98 8.52 -14.11 1.08
N TYR A 99 8.60 -13.73 2.35
CA TYR A 99 9.65 -12.86 2.83
C TYR A 99 10.52 -13.63 3.82
N ASN A 100 11.84 -13.59 3.60
CA ASN A 100 12.80 -14.31 4.45
C ASN A 100 13.54 -13.38 5.42
N GLY A 101 13.29 -12.07 5.38
CA GLY A 101 13.90 -11.10 6.28
C GLY A 101 13.20 -11.07 7.63
N SER A 102 13.93 -10.68 8.67
CA SER A 102 13.45 -10.75 10.05
C SER A 102 12.48 -9.63 10.45
N ASN A 103 12.68 -8.36 10.06
CA ASN A 103 12.07 -7.25 10.82
C ASN A 103 11.61 -5.99 10.03
N ALA A 104 11.39 -6.04 8.71
CA ALA A 104 10.91 -4.85 7.98
C ALA A 104 9.73 -5.19 7.09
N SER A 105 8.72 -4.32 7.08
CA SER A 105 7.59 -4.32 6.15
C SER A 105 8.11 -4.32 4.71
N PRO A 106 8.05 -5.44 3.96
CA PRO A 106 8.40 -5.40 2.55
C PRO A 106 7.59 -4.39 1.77
N VAL A 107 6.35 -4.09 2.18
CA VAL A 107 5.53 -3.10 1.47
C VAL A 107 4.97 -2.06 2.42
N SER A 108 5.15 -0.79 2.09
CA SER A 108 4.52 0.31 2.82
C SER A 108 3.97 1.37 1.90
N VAL A 109 2.78 1.89 2.22
CA VAL A 109 2.15 3.03 1.54
C VAL A 109 1.85 4.11 2.57
N LEU A 110 2.29 5.34 2.30
CA LEU A 110 1.91 6.54 3.04
C LEU A 110 1.31 7.56 2.05
N GLN A 111 0.07 7.95 2.29
CA GLN A 111 -0.64 8.93 1.47
C GLN A 111 -1.15 10.06 2.36
N LEU A 112 -0.68 11.28 2.13
CA LEU A 112 -1.14 12.48 2.81
C LEU A 112 -1.73 13.47 1.79
N GLY A 113 -3.03 13.73 1.90
CA GLY A 113 -3.74 14.68 1.04
C GLY A 113 -5.03 14.10 0.46
N ILE A 114 -5.32 14.42 -0.79
CA ILE A 114 -6.64 14.15 -1.40
C ILE A 114 -6.49 13.29 -2.65
N GLY A 115 -7.20 12.17 -2.72
CA GLY A 115 -7.29 11.37 -3.95
C GLY A 115 -5.97 10.75 -4.42
N ASN A 116 -5.00 10.54 -3.53
CA ASN A 116 -3.78 9.82 -3.92
C ASN A 116 -4.08 8.33 -4.07
N GLU A 117 -3.57 7.71 -5.12
CA GLU A 117 -3.76 6.32 -5.47
C GLU A 117 -2.42 5.57 -5.54
N ALA A 118 -2.33 4.43 -4.87
CA ALA A 118 -1.16 3.56 -4.89
C ALA A 118 -1.59 2.10 -5.10
N TYR A 119 -1.17 1.52 -6.22
CA TYR A 119 -1.44 0.13 -6.59
C TYR A 119 -0.13 -0.65 -6.60
N ILE A 120 0.05 -1.60 -5.67
CA ILE A 120 1.29 -2.36 -5.55
C ILE A 120 1.00 -3.85 -5.73
N SER A 121 1.59 -4.45 -6.77
CA SER A 121 1.53 -5.88 -7.04
C SER A 121 2.91 -6.53 -6.98
N ILE A 122 3.12 -7.44 -6.04
CA ILE A 122 4.41 -8.13 -5.85
C ILE A 122 4.25 -9.63 -5.96
N HIS A 123 5.06 -10.22 -6.84
CA HIS A 123 5.13 -11.66 -7.04
C HIS A 123 6.57 -12.16 -6.84
N GLY A 124 6.77 -13.06 -5.87
CA GLY A 124 8.04 -13.74 -5.66
C GLY A 124 8.62 -13.59 -4.25
N LYS A 125 9.95 -13.52 -4.11
CA LYS A 125 10.60 -13.70 -2.80
C LYS A 125 11.47 -12.52 -2.38
N GLY A 126 11.17 -11.95 -1.22
CA GLY A 126 12.02 -10.91 -0.63
C GLY A 126 11.99 -9.56 -1.35
N ASN A 127 11.00 -9.33 -2.22
CA ASN A 127 10.83 -8.03 -2.86
C ASN A 127 10.32 -7.01 -1.84
N LYS A 128 10.67 -5.74 -2.06
CA LYS A 128 10.23 -4.62 -1.25
C LYS A 128 9.80 -3.44 -2.13
N SER A 129 8.81 -2.70 -1.67
CA SER A 129 8.29 -1.52 -2.34
C SER A 129 7.77 -0.52 -1.30
N ARG A 130 8.20 0.74 -1.38
CA ARG A 130 7.62 1.82 -0.58
C ARG A 130 7.08 2.91 -1.47
N VAL A 131 5.92 3.44 -1.12
CA VAL A 131 5.29 4.57 -1.81
C VAL A 131 4.92 5.63 -0.79
N TYR A 132 5.40 6.84 -1.03
CA TYR A 132 5.09 8.05 -0.30
C TYR A 132 4.48 9.05 -1.29
N GLN A 133 3.26 9.51 -1.00
CA GLN A 133 2.55 10.49 -1.83
C GLN A 133 2.04 11.61 -0.94
N TYR A 134 2.52 12.82 -1.18
CA TYR A 134 2.14 14.04 -0.50
C TYR A 134 1.55 15.03 -1.51
N GLY A 135 0.29 15.40 -1.32
CA GLY A 135 -0.44 16.30 -2.23
C GLY A 135 -1.75 15.67 -2.72
N SER A 136 -2.14 15.98 -3.94
CA SER A 136 -3.46 15.59 -4.49
C SER A 136 -3.34 14.83 -5.79
N GLU A 137 -4.21 13.85 -6.00
CA GLU A 137 -4.38 13.15 -7.28
C GLU A 137 -3.09 12.51 -7.84
N ASN A 138 -2.16 12.11 -6.96
CA ASN A 138 -0.98 11.36 -7.39
C ASN A 138 -1.32 9.88 -7.56
N ASN A 139 -0.98 9.28 -8.70
CA ASN A 139 -1.24 7.88 -9.01
C ASN A 139 0.06 7.11 -9.27
N VAL A 140 0.31 6.05 -8.51
CA VAL A 140 1.49 5.21 -8.65
C VAL A 140 1.09 3.74 -8.76
N GLU A 141 1.46 3.11 -9.86
CA GLU A 141 1.34 1.66 -10.06
C GLU A 141 2.72 0.99 -10.06
N ILE A 142 2.87 -0.03 -9.22
CA ILE A 142 4.11 -0.81 -9.10
C ILE A 142 3.81 -2.29 -9.30
N SER A 143 4.52 -2.91 -10.25
CA SER A 143 4.50 -4.35 -10.48
C SER A 143 5.92 -4.93 -10.39
N GLN A 144 6.19 -5.73 -9.36
CA GLN A 144 7.47 -6.42 -9.18
C GLN A 144 7.29 -7.93 -9.30
N LYS A 145 8.05 -8.58 -10.18
CA LYS A 145 8.12 -10.04 -10.30
C LYS A 145 9.57 -10.53 -10.25
N GLY A 146 9.83 -11.42 -9.30
CA GLY A 146 11.14 -12.07 -9.12
C GLY A 146 11.59 -12.06 -7.66
N LYS A 147 12.89 -11.93 -7.42
CA LYS A 147 13.48 -12.03 -6.08
C LYS A 147 14.28 -10.81 -5.71
N ARG A 148 14.09 -10.33 -4.48
CA ARG A 148 14.89 -9.27 -3.86
C ARG A 148 14.99 -7.99 -4.70
N ASN A 149 13.93 -7.66 -5.45
CA ASN A 149 13.79 -6.33 -6.02
C ASN A 149 13.41 -5.35 -4.91
N GLU A 150 13.95 -4.15 -4.93
CA GLU A 150 13.72 -3.14 -3.90
C GLU A 150 13.44 -1.81 -4.59
N GLY A 151 12.47 -1.05 -4.10
CA GLY A 151 12.37 0.31 -4.57
C GLY A 151 11.47 1.18 -3.73
N GLU A 152 11.61 2.46 -4.00
CA GLU A 152 10.99 3.56 -3.28
C GLU A 152 10.49 4.59 -4.29
N VAL A 153 9.33 5.17 -3.99
CA VAL A 153 8.73 6.26 -4.73
C VAL A 153 8.32 7.31 -3.73
N ASP A 154 8.87 8.51 -3.85
CA ASP A 154 8.46 9.70 -3.12
C ASP A 154 7.94 10.75 -4.12
N ILE A 155 6.74 11.26 -3.85
CA ILE A 155 6.08 12.27 -4.67
C ILE A 155 5.57 13.37 -3.75
N ILE A 156 6.00 14.59 -4.03
CA ILE A 156 5.55 15.83 -3.41
C ILE A 156 5.01 16.75 -4.52
N GLY A 157 3.69 16.92 -4.55
CA GLY A 157 3.01 17.75 -5.55
C GLY A 157 1.68 17.15 -5.96
N ASP A 158 1.12 17.62 -7.06
CA ASP A 158 -0.23 17.24 -7.50
C ASP A 158 -0.23 16.60 -8.90
N GLU A 159 -1.17 15.70 -9.15
CA GLU A 159 -1.44 15.13 -10.49
C GLU A 159 -0.23 14.41 -11.13
N ASN A 160 0.63 13.78 -10.33
CA ASN A 160 1.75 12.99 -10.85
C ASN A 160 1.33 11.54 -11.12
N THR A 161 1.73 10.99 -12.25
CA THR A 161 1.43 9.61 -12.66
C THR A 161 2.70 8.78 -12.85
N GLY A 162 2.78 7.66 -12.17
CA GLY A 162 3.94 6.77 -12.17
C GLY A 162 3.61 5.33 -12.52
N LEU A 163 4.40 4.72 -13.41
CA LEU A 163 4.33 3.28 -13.69
C LEU A 163 5.69 2.60 -13.55
N ILE A 164 5.81 1.66 -12.62
CA ILE A 164 7.06 0.92 -12.38
C ILE A 164 6.82 -0.57 -12.59
N LYS A 165 7.56 -1.16 -13.53
CA LYS A 165 7.49 -2.59 -13.86
C LYS A 165 8.86 -3.24 -13.81
N ILE A 166 9.06 -4.11 -12.83
CA ILE A 166 10.31 -4.83 -12.60
C ILE A 166 10.10 -6.32 -12.82
N LEU A 167 10.77 -6.89 -13.82
CA LEU A 167 10.79 -8.31 -14.12
C LEU A 167 12.23 -8.81 -14.02
N GLY A 168 12.59 -9.48 -12.93
CA GLY A 168 13.96 -9.96 -12.70
C GLY A 168 14.33 -10.06 -11.23
N ASP A 169 15.61 -10.22 -10.95
CA ASP A 169 16.13 -10.38 -9.58
C ASP A 169 17.10 -9.25 -9.22
N LEU A 170 17.13 -8.86 -7.94
CA LEU A 170 18.08 -7.88 -7.38
C LEU A 170 18.03 -6.48 -8.04
N ASN A 171 16.93 -6.11 -8.69
CA ASN A 171 16.82 -4.79 -9.29
C ASN A 171 16.35 -3.75 -8.28
N LYS A 172 16.83 -2.51 -8.48
CA LYS A 172 16.51 -1.35 -7.67
C LYS A 172 15.88 -0.26 -8.51
N TYR A 173 14.91 0.43 -7.93
CA TYR A 173 14.45 1.71 -8.43
C TYR A 173 14.28 2.71 -7.29
N ASP A 174 14.50 3.98 -7.61
CA ASP A 174 14.31 5.12 -6.73
C ASP A 174 13.68 6.25 -7.56
N VAL A 175 12.56 6.79 -7.09
CA VAL A 175 11.84 7.85 -7.78
C VAL A 175 11.55 8.96 -6.79
N ASP A 176 12.01 10.16 -7.10
CA ASP A 176 11.82 11.37 -6.33
C ASP A 176 11.21 12.46 -7.22
N ILE A 177 9.96 12.82 -6.96
CA ILE A 177 9.21 13.81 -7.76
C ILE A 177 8.80 14.98 -6.86
N HIS A 178 9.22 16.16 -7.23
CA HIS A 178 8.80 17.43 -6.66
C HIS A 178 8.21 18.29 -7.77
N GLY A 179 6.91 18.55 -7.74
CA GLY A 179 6.19 19.30 -8.76
C GLY A 179 4.90 18.62 -9.18
N SER A 180 4.20 19.23 -10.13
CA SER A 180 2.88 18.77 -10.57
C SER A 180 2.87 18.31 -12.02
N PHE A 181 1.91 17.46 -12.38
CA PHE A 181 1.71 16.97 -13.75
C PHE A 181 2.89 16.18 -14.33
N ASN A 182 3.70 15.52 -13.49
CA ASN A 182 4.80 14.70 -13.99
C ASN A 182 4.33 13.29 -14.31
N MET A 183 4.82 12.76 -15.43
CA MET A 183 4.66 11.37 -15.83
C MET A 183 6.02 10.67 -15.80
N PHE A 184 6.14 9.59 -15.03
CA PHE A 184 7.36 8.79 -14.99
C PHE A 184 7.10 7.31 -15.21
N SER A 185 8.06 6.63 -15.83
CA SER A 185 8.01 5.17 -15.93
C SER A 185 9.37 4.53 -15.79
N ILE A 186 9.42 3.38 -15.12
CA ILE A 186 10.60 2.51 -15.04
C ILE A 186 10.21 1.11 -15.50
N SER A 187 10.92 0.58 -16.50
CA SER A 187 10.78 -0.79 -16.95
C SER A 187 12.13 -1.50 -16.91
N GLN A 188 12.31 -2.45 -15.99
CA GLN A 188 13.50 -3.30 -15.93
C GLN A 188 13.09 -4.72 -16.32
N ILE A 189 13.37 -5.16 -17.55
CA ILE A 189 12.94 -6.46 -18.10
C ILE A 189 14.12 -7.43 -18.16
N ASN A 190 13.92 -8.63 -17.61
CA ASN A 190 14.97 -9.65 -17.42
C ASN A 190 16.18 -9.07 -16.67
N GLY A 191 15.91 -8.16 -15.75
CA GLY A 191 16.92 -7.41 -15.03
C GLY A 191 17.63 -8.25 -13.98
N PHE A 192 18.96 -8.20 -13.95
CA PHE A 192 19.72 -8.68 -12.79
C PHE A 192 20.59 -7.56 -12.26
N GLY A 193 20.31 -7.07 -11.05
CA GLY A 193 21.15 -6.03 -10.43
C GLY A 193 21.05 -4.65 -11.09
N ASN A 194 19.99 -4.36 -11.86
CA ASN A 194 19.82 -3.03 -12.46
C ASN A 194 19.42 -2.01 -11.39
N THR A 195 19.82 -0.76 -11.57
CA THR A 195 19.43 0.40 -10.75
C THR A 195 18.88 1.49 -11.66
N ALA A 196 17.67 1.96 -11.40
CA ALA A 196 17.03 3.07 -12.08
C ALA A 196 16.72 4.18 -11.08
N ILE A 197 17.14 5.41 -11.35
CA ILE A 197 16.86 6.57 -10.51
C ILE A 197 16.18 7.63 -11.37
N ILE A 198 15.03 8.12 -10.94
CA ILE A 198 14.34 9.28 -11.54
C ILE A 198 14.26 10.37 -10.48
N GLN A 199 14.73 11.57 -10.82
CA GLN A 199 14.51 12.77 -10.03
C GLN A 199 13.91 13.87 -10.91
N LEU A 200 12.72 14.36 -10.56
CA LEU A 200 12.03 15.44 -11.26
C LEU A 200 11.72 16.55 -10.27
N LEU A 201 12.23 17.76 -10.49
CA LEU A 201 12.05 18.90 -9.58
C LEU A 201 11.21 20.04 -10.20
N THR A 202 10.57 19.77 -11.33
CA THR A 202 9.75 20.73 -12.07
C THR A 202 8.41 20.12 -12.45
N ASP A 203 7.53 20.94 -13.01
CA ASP A 203 6.20 20.51 -13.44
C ASP A 203 6.23 20.00 -14.90
N HIS A 204 5.24 19.19 -15.27
CA HIS A 204 4.98 18.76 -16.66
C HIS A 204 6.13 17.98 -17.32
N ASN A 205 6.89 17.20 -16.56
CA ASN A 205 7.93 16.36 -17.13
C ASN A 205 7.42 14.98 -17.51
N GLY A 206 8.03 14.41 -18.56
CA GLY A 206 7.80 13.04 -18.99
C GLY A 206 9.12 12.27 -19.04
N VAL A 207 9.33 11.33 -18.12
CA VAL A 207 10.57 10.53 -18.07
C VAL A 207 10.26 9.04 -18.17
N SER A 208 11.08 8.34 -18.94
CA SER A 208 11.01 6.88 -19.04
C SER A 208 12.42 6.29 -18.96
N ILE A 209 12.59 5.30 -18.09
CA ILE A 209 13.80 4.48 -18.01
C ILE A 209 13.42 3.07 -18.45
N VAL A 210 14.10 2.55 -19.46
CA VAL A 210 14.02 1.15 -19.87
C VAL A 210 15.40 0.52 -19.75
N GLN A 211 15.52 -0.52 -18.92
CA GLN A 211 16.78 -1.26 -18.73
C GLN A 211 16.55 -2.75 -19.01
N ASN A 212 17.35 -3.29 -19.92
CA ASN A 212 17.36 -4.71 -20.25
C ASN A 212 18.73 -5.30 -19.89
N GLY A 213 18.76 -6.53 -19.37
CA GLY A 213 20.01 -7.22 -19.04
C GLY A 213 20.51 -6.94 -17.62
N MET A 214 21.83 -6.98 -17.40
CA MET A 214 22.41 -7.03 -16.05
C MET A 214 23.24 -5.80 -15.71
N ASN A 215 23.20 -5.39 -14.44
CA ASN A 215 24.04 -4.34 -13.85
C ASN A 215 23.99 -2.98 -14.55
N ASN A 216 22.85 -2.64 -15.16
CA ASN A 216 22.65 -1.31 -15.72
C ASN A 216 22.39 -0.31 -14.60
N ASN A 217 23.02 0.86 -14.65
CA ASN A 217 22.70 1.99 -13.79
C ASN A 217 22.30 3.17 -14.67
N VAL A 218 21.06 3.65 -14.52
CA VAL A 218 20.53 4.80 -15.25
C VAL A 218 19.97 5.77 -14.22
N THR A 219 20.39 7.02 -14.32
CA THR A 219 19.88 8.13 -13.52
C THR A 219 19.36 9.20 -14.47
N MET A 220 18.10 9.58 -14.33
CA MET A 220 17.47 10.68 -15.04
C MET A 220 17.17 11.78 -14.03
N ILE A 221 17.71 12.98 -14.25
CA ILE A 221 17.47 14.15 -13.39
C ILE A 221 16.97 15.26 -14.30
N GLN A 222 15.83 15.85 -13.96
CA GLN A 222 15.33 17.06 -14.57
C GLN A 222 15.09 18.11 -13.48
N GLN A 223 15.75 19.25 -13.63
CA GLN A 223 15.75 20.39 -12.69
C GLN A 223 15.16 21.62 -13.35
#